data_AF-S3ITS8-F1
#
_entry.id   AF-S3ITS8-F1
#
_cell.length_a   1.000
_cell.length_b   1.000
_cell.length_c   1.000
_cell.angle_alpha   90.00
_cell.angle_beta   90.00
_cell.angle_gamma   90.00
#
_symmetry.space_group_name_H-M   'P 1'
#
loop_
_entity.id
_entity.type
_entity.pdbx_description
1 polymer ?
#
loop_
_entity_poly.entity_id
_entity_poly.type
_entity_poly.pdbx_seq_one_letter_code
_entity_poly.pdbx_strand_id
1 'polypeptide(L)'
;MEIAVSSIKEGQVFYAINLGSQFPEFKKFTANTTSGKQVKATETGNRGWGSYERTLRSADCRFFSGFISARGIWVGSRLTPEEKRIERMLEQARKSIDEIMAKDDL
;
A
#
# COMPACT_ATOMS: atom_id res chain seq x y z
N MET A 1 6.83 1.00 3.44
CA MET A 1 7.80 0.28 2.60
C MET A 1 7.11 -0.97 2.05
N GLU A 2 7.33 -1.34 0.79
CA GLU A 2 6.88 -2.62 0.25
C GLU A 2 7.72 -3.76 0.84
N ILE A 3 7.10 -4.91 1.10
CA ILE A 3 7.75 -6.06 1.74
C ILE A 3 7.46 -7.33 0.95
N ALA A 4 8.43 -8.25 0.93
CA ALA A 4 8.22 -9.58 0.40
C ALA A 4 7.32 -10.40 1.35
N VAL A 5 6.55 -11.35 0.81
CA VAL A 5 5.72 -12.27 1.62
C VAL A 5 6.57 -13.04 2.63
N SER A 6 7.76 -13.48 2.22
CA SER A 6 8.72 -14.19 3.08
C SER A 6 9.23 -13.36 4.26
N SER A 7 9.03 -12.04 4.24
CA SER A 7 9.45 -11.14 5.31
C SER A 7 8.32 -10.86 6.31
N ILE A 8 7.09 -11.29 6.03
CA ILE A 8 5.95 -11.17 6.94
C ILE A 8 6.09 -12.26 8.00
N LYS A 9 5.95 -11.89 9.28
CA LYS A 9 5.95 -12.84 10.40
C LYS A 9 4.53 -13.13 10.85
N GLU A 10 4.31 -14.29 11.46
CA GLU A 10 3.05 -14.60 12.13
C GLU A 10 2.76 -13.58 13.24
N GLY A 11 1.50 -13.18 13.38
CA GLY A 11 1.06 -12.08 14.24
C GLY A 11 1.35 -10.67 13.71
N GLN A 12 2.13 -10.52 12.64
CA GLN A 12 2.48 -9.20 12.11
C GLN A 12 1.27 -8.53 11.43
N VAL A 13 1.08 -7.26 11.74
CA VAL A 13 0.15 -6.40 11.00
C VAL A 13 0.81 -5.89 9.72
N PHE A 14 0.12 -6.03 8.60
CA PHE A 14 0.56 -5.54 7.31
C PHE A 14 -0.62 -5.04 6.48
N TYR A 15 -0.32 -4.40 5.36
CA TYR A 15 -1.30 -3.94 4.39
C TYR A 15 -1.10 -4.67 3.08
N ALA A 16 -2.19 -5.05 2.43
CA ALA A 16 -2.13 -5.66 1.10
C ALA A 16 -3.01 -4.90 0.10
N ILE A 17 -2.54 -4.86 -1.14
CA ILE A 17 -3.28 -4.36 -2.29
C ILE A 17 -3.49 -5.54 -3.23
N ASN A 18 -4.74 -5.92 -3.46
CA ASN A 18 -5.08 -6.94 -4.45
C ASN A 18 -5.02 -6.32 -5.84
N LEU A 19 -4.19 -6.87 -6.72
CA LEU A 19 -3.99 -6.39 -8.09
C LEU A 19 -4.90 -7.09 -9.10
N GLY A 20 -5.47 -8.25 -8.74
CA GLY A 20 -6.27 -9.08 -9.64
C GLY A 20 -7.70 -8.59 -9.88
N SER A 21 -8.15 -7.55 -9.17
CA SER A 21 -9.48 -6.96 -9.36
C SER A 21 -9.41 -5.72 -10.25
N GLN A 22 -10.45 -5.49 -11.06
CA GLN A 22 -10.64 -4.21 -11.80
C GLN A 22 -10.54 -2.98 -10.88
N PHE A 23 -10.84 -3.18 -9.60
CA PHE A 23 -10.72 -2.18 -8.56
C PHE A 23 -9.78 -2.71 -7.48
N PRO A 24 -8.49 -2.33 -7.49
CA PRO A 24 -7.56 -2.77 -6.46
C PRO A 24 -8.10 -2.43 -5.08
N GLU A 25 -8.20 -3.44 -4.22
CA GLU A 25 -8.66 -3.29 -2.84
C GLU A 25 -7.45 -3.12 -1.94
N PHE A 26 -7.49 -2.08 -1.11
CA PHE A 26 -6.50 -1.81 -0.09
C PHE A 26 -7.07 -2.17 1.28
N LYS A 27 -6.43 -3.13 1.97
CA LYS A 27 -6.92 -3.67 3.24
C LYS A 27 -5.79 -3.92 4.23
N LYS A 28 -6.13 -3.86 5.51
CA LYS A 28 -5.25 -4.15 6.65
C LYS A 28 -5.47 -5.58 7.11
N PHE A 29 -4.39 -6.29 7.40
CA PHE A 29 -4.41 -7.69 7.80
C PHE A 29 -3.49 -7.96 8.98
N THR A 30 -3.81 -9.01 9.74
CA THR A 30 -2.91 -9.64 10.70
C THR A 30 -2.53 -11.02 10.16
N ALA A 31 -1.24 -11.30 10.01
CA ALA A 31 -0.74 -12.58 9.52
C ALA A 31 -1.02 -13.69 10.54
N ASN A 32 -1.63 -14.78 10.10
CA ASN A 32 -1.83 -15.99 10.91
C ASN A 32 -0.72 -17.01 10.61
N THR A 33 -0.53 -17.30 9.31
CA THR A 33 0.48 -18.25 8.85
C THR A 33 1.15 -17.71 7.59
N THR A 34 2.46 -17.84 7.53
CA THR A 34 3.26 -17.37 6.40
C THR A 34 3.98 -18.53 5.72
N SER A 35 4.00 -18.48 4.40
CA SER A 35 4.79 -19.39 3.57
C SER A 35 5.54 -18.55 2.53
N GLY A 36 6.56 -19.12 1.88
CA GLY A 36 7.40 -18.35 0.96
C GLY A 36 6.66 -17.62 -0.17
N LYS A 37 5.45 -18.04 -0.55
CA LYS A 37 4.67 -17.46 -1.66
C LYS A 37 3.29 -16.91 -1.28
N GLN A 38 2.79 -17.22 -0.09
CA GLN A 38 1.46 -16.78 0.36
C GLN A 38 1.40 -16.57 1.87
N VAL A 39 0.51 -15.68 2.30
CA VAL A 39 0.19 -15.43 3.70
C VAL A 39 -1.30 -15.68 3.92
N LYS A 40 -1.61 -16.49 4.95
CA LYS A 40 -2.95 -16.57 5.51
C LYS A 40 -3.08 -15.47 6.54
N ALA A 41 -4.10 -14.63 6.41
CA ALA A 41 -4.24 -13.46 7.26
C ALA A 41 -5.70 -13.09 7.50
N THR A 42 -5.96 -12.51 8.65
CA THR A 42 -7.28 -12.04 9.05
C THR A 42 -7.42 -10.55 8.76
N GLU A 43 -8.48 -10.15 8.05
CA GLU A 43 -8.75 -8.75 7.77
C GLU A 43 -9.04 -7.99 9.08
N THR A 44 -8.31 -6.89 9.32
CA THR A 44 -8.44 -6.09 10.54
C THR A 44 -9.28 -4.86 10.27
N GLY A 45 -10.45 -4.74 10.91
CA GLY A 45 -11.23 -3.49 10.92
C GLY A 45 -12.67 -3.56 10.43
N ASN A 46 -13.18 -4.72 10.02
CA ASN A 46 -14.62 -4.86 9.72
C ASN A 46 -15.41 -5.01 11.02
N ARG A 47 -16.02 -3.91 11.50
CA ARG A 47 -16.82 -3.88 12.74
C ARG A 47 -18.24 -4.47 12.62
N GLY A 48 -18.65 -5.02 11.46
CA GLY A 48 -20.04 -5.43 11.26
C GLY A 48 -20.28 -6.89 10.86
N TRP A 49 -19.30 -7.54 10.24
CA TRP A 49 -19.43 -8.90 9.70
C TRP A 49 -18.11 -9.60 9.92
N GLY A 50 -18.14 -10.82 10.46
CA GLY A 50 -17.04 -11.50 11.13
C GLY A 50 -15.64 -11.39 10.49
N SER A 51 -14.62 -11.57 11.31
CA SER A 51 -13.24 -11.64 10.84
C SER A 51 -13.03 -12.89 9.97
N TYR A 52 -12.90 -12.72 8.66
CA TYR A 52 -12.64 -13.83 7.74
C TYR A 52 -11.14 -13.96 7.47
N GLU A 53 -10.63 -15.19 7.56
CA GLU A 53 -9.29 -15.53 7.09
C GLU A 53 -9.25 -15.49 5.56
N ARG A 54 -8.22 -14.87 5.01
CA ARG A 54 -7.93 -14.83 3.57
C ARG A 54 -6.55 -15.40 3.30
N THR A 55 -6.43 -16.12 2.19
CA THR A 55 -5.13 -16.50 1.64
C THR A 55 -4.73 -15.46 0.59
N LEU A 56 -3.65 -14.73 0.85
CA LEU A 56 -3.11 -13.71 -0.03
C LEU A 56 -1.83 -14.24 -0.68
N ARG A 57 -1.79 -14.29 -2.01
CA ARG A 57 -0.65 -14.81 -2.77
C ARG A 57 0.19 -13.65 -3.30
N SER A 58 1.51 -13.85 -3.33
CA SER A 58 2.47 -12.93 -3.96
C SER A 58 2.21 -12.64 -5.43
N ALA A 59 1.60 -13.58 -6.15
CA ALA A 59 1.24 -13.38 -7.55
C ALA A 59 0.11 -12.35 -7.73
N ASP A 60 -0.80 -12.25 -6.76
CA ASP A 60 -2.03 -11.47 -6.88
C ASP A 60 -2.00 -10.19 -6.05
N CYS A 61 -1.09 -10.11 -5.08
CA CYS A 61 -1.07 -9.06 -4.06
C CYS A 61 0.31 -8.44 -3.90
N ARG A 62 0.33 -7.13 -3.63
CA ARG A 62 1.50 -6.42 -3.10
C ARG A 62 1.33 -6.16 -1.62
N PHE A 63 2.41 -6.28 -0.86
CA PHE A 63 2.40 -6.22 0.60
C PHE A 63 3.22 -5.05 1.11
N PHE A 64 2.76 -4.39 2.17
CA PHE A 64 3.39 -3.20 2.71
C PHE A 64 3.40 -3.26 4.22
N SER A 65 4.51 -2.86 4.82
CA SER A 65 4.66 -2.75 6.27
C SER A 65 3.97 -1.52 6.87
N GLY A 66 3.60 -0.54 6.03
CA GLY A 66 3.08 0.75 6.49
C GLY A 66 1.97 1.30 5.62
N PHE A 67 1.00 1.93 6.29
CA PHE A 67 -0.20 2.51 5.68
C PHE A 67 0.13 3.51 4.55
N ILE A 68 1.03 4.46 4.80
CA ILE A 68 1.33 5.55 3.86
C ILE A 68 1.86 5.01 2.52
N SER A 69 2.78 4.03 2.55
CA SER A 69 3.32 3.44 1.32
C SER A 69 2.27 2.65 0.56
N ALA A 70 1.45 1.87 1.26
CA ALA A 70 0.35 1.13 0.65
C ALA A 70 -0.67 2.07 0.01
N ARG A 71 -1.07 3.12 0.74
CA ARG A 71 -1.99 4.16 0.26
C ARG A 71 -1.46 4.83 -1.00
N GLY A 72 -0.17 5.18 -1.04
CA GLY A 72 0.43 5.84 -2.21
C GLY A 72 0.28 5.01 -3.49
N ILE A 73 0.59 3.71 -3.42
CA ILE A 73 0.41 2.80 -4.56
C ILE A 73 -1.07 2.62 -4.92
N TRP A 74 -1.93 2.48 -3.91
CA TRP A 74 -3.38 2.30 -4.13
C TRP A 74 -4.01 3.53 -4.78
N VAL A 75 -3.74 4.74 -4.29
CA VAL A 75 -4.22 5.99 -4.90
C VAL A 75 -3.69 6.09 -6.33
N GLY A 76 -2.39 5.86 -6.55
CA GLY A 76 -1.79 5.88 -7.89
C GLY A 76 -2.43 4.88 -8.87
N SER A 77 -3.00 3.77 -8.37
CA SER A 77 -3.75 2.81 -9.20
C SER A 77 -5.13 3.32 -9.62
N ARG A 78 -5.70 4.30 -8.90
CA ARG A 78 -7.03 4.87 -9.15
C ARG A 78 -7.01 6.14 -10.01
N LEU A 79 -5.86 6.81 -10.09
CA LEU A 79 -5.72 8.05 -10.85
C LEU A 79 -5.71 7.77 -12.36
N THR A 80 -6.47 8.57 -13.10
CA THR A 80 -6.42 8.70 -14.55
C THR A 80 -5.04 9.22 -15.00
N PRO A 81 -4.66 9.04 -16.28
CA PRO A 81 -3.41 9.58 -16.80
C PRO A 81 -3.26 11.10 -16.62
N GLU A 82 -4.37 11.84 -16.70
CA GLU A 82 -4.41 13.29 -16.49
C GLU A 82 -4.15 13.66 -15.03
N GLU A 83 -4.82 13.01 -14.09
CA GLU A 83 -4.58 13.22 -12.66
C GLU A 83 -3.14 12.86 -12.26
N LYS A 84 -2.57 11.79 -12.84
CA LYS A 84 -1.15 11.43 -12.66
C LYS A 84 -0.18 12.49 -13.20
N ARG A 85 -0.59 13.26 -14.22
CA ARG A 85 0.20 14.36 -14.76
C ARG A 85 0.13 15.56 -13.82
N ILE A 86 -1.06 15.90 -13.32
CA ILE A 86 -1.27 16.99 -12.36
C ILE A 86 -0.49 16.75 -11.07
N GLU A 87 -0.55 15.55 -10.49
CA GLU A 87 0.23 15.18 -9.30
C GLU A 87 1.74 15.35 -9.51
N ARG A 88 2.27 14.94 -10.68
CA ARG A 88 3.68 15.15 -11.02
C ARG A 88 4.04 16.63 -11.11
N MET A 89 3.18 17.45 -11.69
CA MET A 89 3.40 18.90 -11.76
C MET A 89 3.38 19.54 -10.36
N LEU A 90 2.46 19.11 -9.48
CA LEU A 90 2.41 19.57 -8.09
C LEU A 90 3.67 19.20 -7.31
N GLU A 91 4.15 17.96 -7.46
CA GLU A 91 5.38 17.52 -6.78
C GLU A 91 6.62 18.26 -7.29
N GLN A 92 6.69 18.55 -8.60
CA GLN A 92 7.74 19.41 -9.16
C GLN A 92 7.68 20.82 -8.60
N ALA A 93 6.49 21.43 -8.53
CA ALA A 93 6.31 22.76 -7.97
C ALA A 93 6.72 22.82 -6.49
N ARG A 94 6.39 21.80 -5.69
CA ARG A 94 6.83 21.71 -4.29
C ARG A 94 8.35 21.68 -4.17
N LYS A 95 9.03 20.85 -4.97
CA LYS A 95 10.50 20.81 -4.98
C LYS A 95 11.11 22.16 -5.36
N SER A 96 10.55 22.83 -6.36
CA SER A 96 11.00 24.18 -6.74
C SER A 96 10.82 25.19 -5.62
N ILE A 97 9.73 25.14 -4.86
CA ILE A 97 9.52 26.01 -3.68
C ILE A 97 10.56 25.69 -2.60
N ASP A 98 10.79 24.42 -2.29
CA ASP A 98 11.78 24.01 -1.29
C ASP A 98 13.21 24.46 -1.69
N GLU A 99 13.56 24.38 -2.97
CA GLU A 99 14.84 24.86 -3.50
C GLU A 99 14.98 26.39 -3.43
N ILE A 100 13.89 27.14 -3.63
CA ILE A 100 13.88 28.60 -3.47
C ILE A 100 14.05 28.96 -2.00
N MET A 101 13.27 28.35 -1.11
CA MET A 101 13.34 28.55 0.34
C MET A 101 14.75 28.28 0.87
N ALA A 102 15.38 27.18 0.45
CA ALA A 102 16.73 26.83 0.87
C ALA A 102 17.82 27.80 0.35
N LYS A 103 17.53 28.56 -0.71
CA LYS A 103 18.44 29.60 -1.24
C LYS A 103 18.20 30.97 -0.64
N ASP A 104 16.99 31.27 -0.17
CA ASP A 104 16.64 32.52 0.52
C ASP A 104 17.15 32.55 1.98
N ASP A 105 17.35 31.38 2.59
CA ASP A 105 17.92 31.22 3.94
C ASP A 105 19.48 31.33 4.00
N LEU A 106 20.14 31.71 2.90
CA LEU A 106 21.60 31.92 2.76
C LEU A 106 21.95 33.40 2.58
#